data_AF-A0A9P8DZ36-F1
#
_entry.id   AF-A0A9P8DZ36-F1
#
_cell.length_a   1.000
_cell.length_b   1.000
_cell.length_c   1.000
_cell.angle_alpha   90.00
_cell.angle_beta   90.00
_cell.angle_gamma   90.00
#
_symmetry.space_group_name_H-M   'P 1'
#
loop_
_entity.id
_entity.type
_entity.pdbx_description
1 polymer ?
#
loop_
_entity_poly.entity_id
_entity_poly.type
_entity_poly.pdbx_seq_one_letter_code
_entity_poly.pdbx_strand_id
1 'polypeptide(L)'
;MPLSEKELTLVEAMFMNNHDVKSVLQVLPHAVISTLYRQKKNFDTFGSIHKPSTTKKRRLRKPIVADTEADANPAESESPRPKNPLSETDRTVEMLFSQGCSVRVVQTWFPNRPKSSLYRMQKNFQTFGTVRKPETMHKKKGRPPAVTSEMKEWLVELVKDGKEMWQRDLAYELFTKFGVFVSASTISRLLKEQNVVKTLGPVESAHTDMAPEEDLDTLITEDQTLDPLLQWT
;
A
#
# COMPACT_ATOMS: atom_id res chain seq x y z
N MET A 1 -6.58 35.86 -3.51
CA MET A 1 -6.39 35.77 -2.05
C MET A 1 -7.03 34.48 -1.55
N PRO A 2 -6.52 33.85 -0.47
CA PRO A 2 -7.25 32.76 0.18
C PRO A 2 -8.56 33.29 0.77
N LEU A 3 -9.63 32.50 0.68
CA LEU A 3 -10.93 32.83 1.29
C LEU A 3 -10.79 32.81 2.81
N SER A 4 -11.29 33.83 3.48
CA SER A 4 -11.41 33.87 4.93
C SER A 4 -12.45 32.86 5.43
N GLU A 5 -12.38 32.50 6.72
CA GLU A 5 -13.33 31.54 7.32
C GLU A 5 -14.78 32.01 7.22
N LYS A 6 -15.03 33.33 7.34
CA LYS A 6 -16.36 33.93 7.19
C LYS A 6 -16.89 33.85 5.77
N GLU A 7 -16.01 33.96 4.78
CA GLU A 7 -16.40 33.81 3.37
C GLU A 7 -16.65 32.35 3.02
N LEU A 8 -15.91 31.42 3.62
CA LEU A 8 -16.18 29.99 3.47
C LEU A 8 -17.57 29.65 4.01
N THR A 9 -17.92 30.06 5.23
CA THR A 9 -19.27 29.78 5.77
C THR A 9 -20.38 30.40 4.92
N LEU A 10 -20.15 31.58 4.33
CA LEU A 10 -21.07 32.19 3.37
C LEU A 10 -21.21 31.34 2.09
N VAL A 11 -20.10 30.87 1.52
CA VAL A 11 -20.08 29.99 0.34
C VAL A 11 -20.83 28.68 0.62
N GLU A 12 -20.67 28.11 1.81
CA GLU A 12 -21.38 26.89 2.23
C GLU A 12 -22.89 27.13 2.32
N ALA A 13 -23.31 28.22 2.94
CA ALA A 13 -24.72 28.61 3.01
C ALA A 13 -25.33 28.84 1.62
N MET A 14 -24.57 29.45 0.70
CA MET A 14 -25.00 29.62 -0.68
C MET A 14 -25.17 28.28 -1.41
N PHE A 15 -24.28 27.31 -1.19
CA PHE A 15 -24.42 25.98 -1.77
C PHE A 15 -25.57 25.17 -1.15
N MET A 16 -25.86 25.34 0.13
CA MET A 16 -27.05 24.76 0.78
C MET A 16 -28.35 25.29 0.17
N ASN A 17 -28.35 26.54 -0.27
CA ASN A 17 -29.48 27.17 -0.97
C ASN A 17 -29.49 26.89 -2.49
N ASN A 18 -28.76 25.88 -2.96
CA ASN A 18 -28.66 25.48 -4.37
C ASN A 18 -28.14 26.58 -5.32
N HIS A 19 -27.34 27.53 -4.84
CA HIS A 19 -26.71 28.51 -5.73
C HIS A 19 -25.51 27.91 -6.48
N ASP A 20 -25.34 28.32 -7.73
CA ASP A 20 -24.22 27.94 -8.57
C ASP A 20 -22.94 28.73 -8.24
N VAL A 21 -21.79 28.18 -8.66
CA VAL A 21 -20.48 28.85 -8.54
C VAL A 21 -20.47 30.25 -9.16
N LYS A 22 -21.25 30.48 -10.23
CA LYS A 22 -21.38 31.79 -10.87
C LYS A 22 -22.08 32.81 -9.98
N SER A 23 -23.13 32.39 -9.25
CA SER A 23 -23.83 33.24 -8.29
C SER A 23 -22.95 33.56 -7.09
N VAL A 24 -22.16 32.59 -6.63
CA VAL A 24 -21.16 32.81 -5.56
C VAL A 24 -20.07 33.79 -6.00
N LEU A 25 -19.62 33.72 -7.25
CA LEU A 25 -18.62 34.64 -7.80
C LEU A 25 -19.14 36.08 -7.91
N GLN A 26 -20.44 36.29 -8.13
CA GLN A 26 -21.06 37.63 -8.12
C GLN A 26 -21.02 38.26 -6.73
N VAL A 27 -21.16 37.45 -5.68
CA VAL A 27 -21.10 37.91 -4.28
C VAL A 27 -19.65 38.07 -3.80
N LEU A 28 -18.75 37.21 -4.29
CA LEU A 28 -17.31 37.21 -3.95
C LEU A 28 -16.46 37.35 -5.22
N PRO A 29 -16.36 38.55 -5.83
CA PRO A 29 -15.66 38.74 -7.10
C PRO A 29 -14.14 38.60 -6.99
N HIS A 30 -13.58 38.76 -5.79
CA HIS A 30 -12.15 38.53 -5.51
C HIS A 30 -11.80 37.06 -5.31
N ALA A 31 -12.80 36.16 -5.23
CA ALA A 31 -12.58 34.74 -5.10
C ALA A 31 -12.08 34.14 -6.42
N VAL A 32 -11.07 33.28 -6.34
CA VAL A 32 -10.54 32.59 -7.52
C VAL A 32 -11.56 31.54 -7.98
N ILE A 33 -11.99 31.58 -9.23
CA ILE A 33 -13.01 30.68 -9.79
C ILE A 33 -12.68 29.19 -9.53
N SER A 34 -11.42 28.81 -9.70
CA SER A 34 -10.97 27.43 -9.48
C SER A 34 -11.10 26.97 -8.03
N THR A 35 -10.97 27.87 -7.05
CA THR A 35 -11.16 27.54 -5.63
C THR A 35 -12.64 27.32 -5.33
N LEU A 36 -13.55 28.13 -5.89
CA LEU A 36 -14.99 27.94 -5.75
C LEU A 36 -15.46 26.61 -6.36
N TYR A 37 -14.98 26.23 -7.56
CA TYR A 37 -15.28 24.92 -8.15
C TYR A 37 -14.75 23.77 -7.29
N ARG A 38 -13.57 23.92 -6.69
CA ARG A 38 -13.03 22.93 -5.76
C ARG A 38 -13.89 22.79 -4.51
N GLN A 39 -14.40 23.90 -3.97
CA GLN A 39 -15.30 23.86 -2.81
C GLN A 39 -16.67 23.28 -3.17
N LYS A 40 -17.24 23.62 -4.33
CA LYS A 40 -18.49 23.02 -4.82
C LYS A 40 -18.35 21.50 -4.96
N LYS A 41 -17.24 21.04 -5.54
CA LYS A 41 -16.96 19.60 -5.62
C LYS A 41 -16.85 18.92 -4.25
N ASN A 42 -16.18 19.57 -3.29
CA ASN A 42 -16.10 19.04 -1.92
C ASN A 42 -17.48 18.97 -1.27
N PHE A 43 -18.28 20.03 -1.40
CA PHE A 43 -19.65 20.10 -0.91
C PHE A 43 -20.54 19.01 -1.52
N ASP A 44 -20.51 18.83 -2.84
CA ASP A 44 -21.30 17.79 -3.52
C ASP A 44 -20.85 16.37 -3.10
N THR A 45 -19.60 16.20 -2.67
CA THR A 45 -19.05 14.90 -2.25
C THR A 45 -19.28 14.59 -0.77
N PHE A 46 -19.21 15.59 0.11
CA PHE A 46 -19.15 15.43 1.55
C PHE A 46 -20.27 16.17 2.32
N GLY A 47 -21.09 16.96 1.64
CA GLY A 47 -22.10 17.83 2.25
C GLY A 47 -21.52 19.05 2.99
N SER A 48 -20.19 19.27 2.93
CA SER A 48 -19.53 20.41 3.55
C SER A 48 -18.27 20.82 2.78
N ILE A 49 -17.95 22.11 2.82
CA ILE A 49 -16.72 22.66 2.23
C ILE A 49 -15.52 22.60 3.18
N HIS A 50 -15.76 22.42 4.49
CA HIS A 50 -14.69 22.27 5.45
C HIS A 50 -13.95 20.95 5.20
N LYS A 51 -12.62 21.01 5.11
CA LYS A 51 -11.80 19.82 4.91
C LYS A 51 -12.19 18.80 6.00
N PRO A 52 -12.61 17.57 5.66
CA PRO A 52 -12.68 16.54 6.68
C PRO A 52 -11.29 16.44 7.29
N SER A 53 -11.24 16.54 8.62
CA SER A 53 -10.05 16.31 9.44
C SER A 53 -9.22 15.19 8.80
N THR A 54 -7.96 15.52 8.53
CA THR A 54 -7.01 14.65 7.85
C THR A 54 -7.02 13.25 8.47
N THR A 55 -7.00 12.22 7.62
CA THR A 55 -6.73 10.82 7.99
C THR A 55 -7.77 10.12 8.88
N LYS A 56 -8.94 9.81 8.31
CA LYS A 56 -9.47 8.45 8.43
C LYS A 56 -9.63 7.88 7.04
N LYS A 57 -8.76 6.92 6.68
CA LYS A 57 -8.93 6.07 5.50
C LYS A 57 -10.37 5.58 5.51
N ARG A 58 -11.19 6.04 4.58
CA ARG A 58 -12.52 5.49 4.34
C ARG A 58 -12.30 4.05 3.86
N ARG A 59 -12.20 3.12 4.81
CA ARG A 59 -12.36 1.69 4.53
C ARG A 59 -13.74 1.61 3.88
N LEU A 60 -13.78 1.18 2.62
CA LEU A 60 -15.04 0.75 2.00
C LEU A 60 -15.67 -0.25 2.97
N ARG A 61 -16.71 0.16 3.68
CA ARG A 61 -17.57 -0.79 4.38
C ARG A 61 -18.26 -1.57 3.27
N LYS A 62 -17.95 -2.86 3.18
CA LYS A 62 -18.83 -3.80 2.48
C LYS A 62 -20.16 -3.79 3.23
N PRO A 63 -21.32 -3.82 2.54
CA PRO A 63 -22.59 -3.99 3.22
C PRO A 63 -22.55 -5.32 3.98
N ILE A 64 -22.84 -5.26 5.27
CA ILE A 64 -23.12 -6.42 6.12
C ILE A 64 -24.50 -6.91 5.68
N VAL A 65 -24.53 -8.06 5.03
CA VAL A 65 -25.73 -8.88 4.91
C VAL A 65 -25.73 -9.76 6.16
N ALA A 66 -26.87 -9.80 6.85
CA ALA A 66 -27.06 -10.59 8.05
C ALA A 66 -26.82 -12.08 7.79
N ASP A 67 -26.04 -12.69 8.67
CA ASP A 67 -25.86 -14.14 8.74
C ASP A 67 -27.17 -14.79 9.18
N THR A 68 -27.68 -15.71 8.38
CA THR A 68 -28.58 -16.79 8.81
C THR A 68 -27.76 -18.08 8.83
N GLU A 69 -27.79 -18.75 9.98
CA GLU A 69 -26.91 -19.83 10.38
C GLU A 69 -27.06 -21.14 9.57
N ALA A 70 -25.92 -21.84 9.48
CA ALA A 70 -25.66 -23.28 9.48
C ALA A 70 -26.78 -24.26 9.08
N ASP A 71 -26.47 -25.21 8.18
CA ASP A 71 -26.04 -26.55 8.63
C ASP A 71 -25.42 -27.42 7.50
N ALA A 72 -24.54 -28.31 7.93
CA ALA A 72 -24.11 -29.60 7.38
C ALA A 72 -23.50 -29.75 5.96
N ASN A 73 -22.20 -30.05 5.98
CA ASN A 73 -21.39 -30.74 4.95
C ASN A 73 -21.83 -32.23 4.80
N PRO A 74 -21.53 -32.93 3.69
CA PRO A 74 -20.23 -33.62 3.64
C PRO A 74 -19.51 -33.62 2.26
N ALA A 75 -18.24 -33.99 2.38
CA ALA A 75 -17.18 -34.12 1.39
C ALA A 75 -17.55 -34.69 0.01
N GLU A 76 -16.90 -34.17 -1.05
CA GLU A 76 -16.10 -34.99 -1.98
C GLU A 76 -15.35 -34.15 -3.05
N SER A 77 -14.19 -34.68 -3.44
CA SER A 77 -13.40 -34.38 -4.64
C SER A 77 -12.59 -33.09 -4.70
N GLU A 78 -11.34 -33.24 -4.25
CA GLU A 78 -10.21 -32.33 -4.44
C GLU A 78 -9.78 -32.33 -5.92
N SER A 79 -10.34 -31.41 -6.70
CA SER A 79 -9.82 -31.01 -8.01
C SER A 79 -9.15 -29.65 -7.84
N PRO A 80 -7.98 -29.36 -8.45
CA PRO A 80 -7.27 -28.10 -8.24
C PRO A 80 -8.07 -26.96 -8.89
N ARG A 81 -9.03 -26.40 -8.14
CA ARG A 81 -9.83 -25.26 -8.57
C ARG A 81 -8.90 -24.05 -8.70
N PRO A 82 -8.88 -23.36 -9.85
CA PRO A 82 -8.06 -22.17 -10.01
C PRO A 82 -8.47 -21.12 -8.97
N LYS A 83 -7.47 -20.52 -8.31
CA LYS A 83 -7.57 -19.66 -7.11
C LYS A 83 -8.32 -18.32 -7.29
N ASN A 84 -9.06 -18.15 -8.38
CA ASN A 84 -9.92 -17.00 -8.61
C ASN A 84 -11.12 -17.41 -9.46
N PRO A 85 -12.26 -17.81 -8.88
CA PRO A 85 -13.46 -18.04 -9.67
C PRO A 85 -13.84 -16.73 -10.37
N LEU A 86 -13.91 -16.76 -11.70
CA LEU A 86 -14.49 -15.67 -12.48
C LEU A 86 -15.84 -15.30 -11.87
N SER A 87 -16.14 -13.99 -11.78
CA SER A 87 -17.47 -13.52 -11.42
C SER A 87 -18.49 -14.18 -12.36
N GLU A 88 -19.69 -14.49 -11.86
CA GLU A 88 -20.78 -15.04 -12.67
C GLU A 88 -21.04 -14.18 -13.93
N THR A 89 -20.88 -12.86 -13.82
CA THR A 89 -20.96 -11.94 -14.96
C THR A 89 -19.82 -12.10 -15.96
N ASP A 90 -18.59 -12.35 -15.49
CA ASP A 90 -17.44 -12.58 -16.37
C ASP A 90 -17.57 -13.95 -17.08
N ARG A 91 -18.13 -14.98 -16.40
CA ARG A 91 -18.40 -16.30 -16.98
C ARG A 91 -19.46 -16.26 -18.07
N THR A 92 -20.55 -15.53 -17.84
CA THR A 92 -21.61 -15.37 -18.84
C THR A 92 -21.12 -14.58 -20.06
N VAL A 93 -20.28 -13.55 -19.86
CA VAL A 93 -19.61 -12.86 -20.98
C VAL A 93 -18.67 -13.79 -21.74
N GLU A 94 -17.89 -14.62 -21.05
CA GLU A 94 -17.02 -15.62 -21.67
C GLU A 94 -17.79 -16.64 -22.49
N MET A 95 -18.91 -17.13 -21.96
CA MET A 95 -19.84 -18.02 -22.68
C MET A 95 -20.43 -17.36 -23.93
N LEU A 96 -20.84 -16.08 -23.86
CA LEU A 96 -21.35 -15.38 -25.04
C LEU A 96 -20.25 -15.22 -26.12
N PHE A 97 -19.01 -14.93 -25.71
CA PHE A 97 -17.90 -14.85 -26.66
C PHE A 97 -17.50 -16.21 -27.24
N SER A 98 -17.59 -17.31 -26.47
CA SER A 98 -17.35 -18.66 -26.98
C SER A 98 -18.42 -19.09 -27.98
N GLN A 99 -19.65 -18.59 -27.84
CA GLN A 99 -20.74 -18.73 -28.81
C GLN A 99 -20.60 -17.80 -30.04
N GLY A 100 -19.52 -17.02 -30.15
CA GLY A 100 -19.27 -16.12 -31.29
C GLY A 100 -20.09 -14.83 -31.28
N CYS A 101 -20.72 -14.48 -30.16
CA CYS A 101 -21.48 -13.23 -30.07
C CYS A 101 -20.56 -12.00 -30.17
N SER A 102 -21.02 -10.99 -30.92
CA SER A 102 -20.30 -9.73 -31.03
C SER A 102 -20.41 -8.89 -29.74
N VAL A 103 -19.45 -7.99 -29.52
CA VAL A 103 -19.47 -7.04 -28.39
C VAL A 103 -20.77 -6.22 -28.32
N ARG A 104 -21.40 -5.93 -29.47
CA ARG A 104 -22.68 -5.20 -29.50
C ARG A 104 -23.80 -6.01 -28.84
N VAL A 105 -23.86 -7.32 -29.09
CA VAL A 105 -24.84 -8.21 -28.48
C VAL A 105 -24.55 -8.37 -27.00
N VAL A 106 -23.29 -8.59 -26.61
CA VAL A 106 -22.94 -8.69 -25.18
C VAL A 106 -23.27 -7.41 -24.41
N GLN A 107 -23.16 -6.23 -25.04
CA GLN A 107 -23.53 -4.95 -24.44
C GLN A 107 -25.03 -4.84 -24.12
N THR A 108 -25.92 -5.49 -24.88
CA THR A 108 -27.37 -5.46 -24.59
C THR A 108 -27.72 -6.26 -23.33
N TRP A 109 -26.98 -7.35 -23.09
CA TRP A 109 -27.11 -8.16 -21.87
C TRP A 109 -26.47 -7.50 -20.64
N PHE A 110 -25.44 -6.67 -20.85
CA PHE A 110 -24.70 -5.98 -19.78
C PHE A 110 -24.62 -4.46 -20.01
N PRO A 111 -25.74 -3.72 -19.88
CA PRO A 111 -25.76 -2.27 -20.14
C PRO A 111 -24.88 -1.48 -19.18
N ASN A 112 -24.73 -1.95 -17.94
CA ASN A 112 -23.92 -1.32 -16.90
C ASN A 112 -22.41 -1.46 -17.12
N ARG A 113 -21.97 -2.29 -18.07
CA ARG A 113 -20.55 -2.49 -18.36
C ARG A 113 -20.12 -1.59 -19.51
N PRO A 114 -19.00 -0.87 -19.40
CA PRO A 114 -18.55 0.00 -20.49
C PRO A 114 -18.06 -0.81 -21.69
N LYS A 115 -18.41 -0.34 -22.89
CA LYS A 115 -18.05 -0.97 -24.17
C LYS A 115 -16.54 -1.22 -24.34
N SER A 116 -15.72 -0.30 -23.83
CA SER A 116 -14.25 -0.43 -23.81
C SER A 116 -13.76 -1.64 -22.99
N SER A 117 -14.46 -1.97 -21.90
CA SER A 117 -14.18 -3.17 -21.10
C SER A 117 -14.51 -4.43 -21.90
N LEU A 118 -15.66 -4.47 -22.58
CA LEU A 118 -16.06 -5.62 -23.41
C LEU A 118 -15.10 -5.86 -24.58
N TYR A 119 -14.62 -4.82 -25.26
CA TYR A 119 -13.59 -4.99 -26.29
C TYR A 119 -12.27 -5.52 -25.74
N ARG A 120 -11.87 -5.07 -24.54
CA ARG A 120 -10.67 -5.61 -23.87
C ARG A 120 -10.86 -7.08 -23.49
N MET A 121 -12.05 -7.44 -23.00
CA MET A 121 -12.44 -8.80 -22.68
C MET A 121 -12.44 -9.70 -23.91
N GLN A 122 -13.01 -9.24 -25.03
CA GLN A 122 -12.99 -9.97 -26.30
C GLN A 122 -11.56 -10.19 -26.80
N LYS A 123 -10.71 -9.16 -26.73
CA LYS A 123 -9.29 -9.28 -27.09
C LYS A 123 -8.56 -10.29 -26.20
N ASN A 124 -8.82 -10.25 -24.89
CA ASN A 124 -8.26 -11.23 -23.96
C ASN A 124 -8.73 -12.64 -24.30
N PHE A 125 -10.01 -12.83 -24.60
CA PHE A 125 -10.58 -14.12 -24.97
C PHE A 125 -9.94 -14.68 -26.25
N GLN A 126 -9.75 -13.84 -27.26
CA GLN A 126 -9.07 -14.22 -28.50
C GLN A 126 -7.59 -14.57 -28.28
N THR A 127 -6.92 -13.95 -27.30
CA THR A 127 -5.48 -14.15 -27.05
C THR A 127 -5.20 -15.30 -26.09
N PHE A 128 -6.03 -15.46 -25.06
CA PHE A 128 -5.79 -16.32 -23.90
C PHE A 128 -6.87 -17.38 -23.69
N GLY A 129 -7.91 -17.42 -24.54
CA GLY A 129 -9.07 -18.29 -24.36
C GLY A 129 -9.97 -17.92 -23.17
N THR A 130 -9.62 -16.87 -22.43
CA THR A 130 -10.32 -16.44 -21.21
C THR A 130 -10.53 -14.93 -21.23
N VAL A 131 -11.62 -14.49 -20.62
CA VAL A 131 -11.99 -13.08 -20.66
C VAL A 131 -11.11 -12.21 -19.75
N ARG A 132 -10.57 -12.80 -18.67
CA ARG A 132 -9.56 -12.16 -17.83
C ARG A 132 -8.16 -12.46 -18.34
N LYS A 133 -7.29 -11.47 -18.20
CA LYS A 133 -5.86 -11.68 -18.44
C LYS A 133 -5.33 -12.67 -17.39
N PRO A 134 -4.64 -13.75 -17.79
CA PRO A 134 -4.09 -14.70 -16.84
C PRO A 134 -3.04 -14.03 -15.94
N GLU A 135 -2.94 -14.50 -14.70
CA GLU A 135 -2.07 -13.91 -13.67
C GLU A 135 -0.60 -13.94 -14.06
N THR A 136 -0.20 -14.97 -14.82
CA THR A 136 1.15 -15.13 -15.36
C THR A 136 1.59 -13.97 -16.25
N MET A 137 0.63 -13.27 -16.90
CA MET A 137 0.90 -12.14 -17.77
C MET A 137 0.63 -10.78 -17.11
N HIS A 138 0.26 -10.73 -15.84
CA HIS A 138 0.24 -9.47 -15.12
C HIS A 138 1.66 -8.91 -15.08
N LYS A 139 1.82 -7.65 -15.53
CA LYS A 139 3.09 -6.94 -15.41
C LYS A 139 3.41 -6.89 -13.92
N LYS A 140 4.41 -7.66 -13.47
CA LYS A 140 4.92 -7.58 -12.11
C LYS A 140 5.37 -6.13 -11.91
N LYS A 141 4.68 -5.40 -11.05
CA LYS A 141 4.99 -3.99 -10.78
C LYS A 141 6.22 -3.94 -9.87
N GLY A 142 7.16 -3.04 -10.18
CA GLY A 142 8.30 -2.72 -9.32
C GLY A 142 9.63 -3.27 -9.81
N ARG A 143 10.69 -2.87 -9.11
CA ARG A 143 12.04 -3.42 -9.29
C ARG A 143 12.01 -4.91 -8.92
N PRO A 144 12.71 -5.79 -9.65
CA PRO A 144 12.91 -7.15 -9.17
C PRO A 144 13.45 -7.11 -7.73
N PRO A 145 13.00 -8.04 -6.86
CA PRO A 145 13.48 -8.08 -5.48
C PRO A 145 15.00 -8.17 -5.48
N ALA A 146 15.64 -7.36 -4.63
CA ALA A 146 17.11 -7.36 -4.50
C ALA A 146 17.66 -8.72 -4.04
N VAL A 147 16.80 -9.53 -3.40
CA VAL A 147 17.14 -10.85 -2.91
C VAL A 147 16.48 -11.90 -3.79
N THR A 148 17.29 -12.73 -4.43
CA THR A 148 16.85 -13.84 -5.29
C THR A 148 16.26 -14.99 -4.46
N SER A 149 15.54 -15.91 -5.09
CA SER A 149 14.96 -17.06 -4.38
C SER A 149 16.03 -17.93 -3.70
N GLU A 150 17.17 -18.15 -4.37
CA GLU A 150 18.31 -18.92 -3.82
C GLU A 150 18.87 -18.29 -2.54
N MET A 151 19.02 -16.96 -2.51
CA MET A 151 19.47 -16.25 -1.31
C MET A 151 18.48 -16.38 -0.16
N LYS A 152 17.17 -16.46 -0.47
CA LYS A 152 16.13 -16.68 0.56
C LYS A 152 16.21 -18.08 1.15
N GLU A 153 16.39 -19.10 0.31
CA GLU A 153 16.52 -20.49 0.75
C GLU A 153 17.75 -20.67 1.62
N TRP A 154 18.89 -20.11 1.19
CA TRP A 154 20.12 -20.14 1.97
C TRP A 154 19.99 -19.46 3.34
N LEU A 155 19.33 -18.29 3.40
CA LEU A 155 19.05 -17.63 4.68
C LEU A 155 18.16 -18.49 5.60
N VAL A 156 17.20 -19.22 5.04
CA VAL A 156 16.31 -20.08 5.82
C VAL A 156 17.05 -21.31 6.35
N GLU A 157 17.92 -21.92 5.55
CA GLU A 157 18.79 -23.02 6.01
C GLU A 157 19.68 -22.57 7.16
N LEU A 158 20.34 -21.42 7.02
CA LEU A 158 21.23 -20.86 8.04
C LEU A 158 20.53 -20.61 9.39
N VAL A 159 19.28 -20.14 9.36
CA VAL A 159 18.48 -19.92 10.57
C VAL A 159 17.92 -21.23 11.13
N LYS A 160 17.63 -22.22 10.28
CA LYS A 160 17.20 -23.56 10.70
C LYS A 160 18.33 -24.36 11.37
N ASP A 161 19.57 -24.13 10.95
CA ASP A 161 20.77 -24.75 11.54
C ASP A 161 21.07 -24.24 12.96
N GLY A 162 20.18 -23.43 13.55
CA GLY A 162 20.26 -23.01 14.95
C GLY A 162 21.27 -21.91 15.22
N LYS A 163 21.81 -21.29 14.17
CA LYS A 163 22.69 -20.12 14.31
C LYS A 163 21.81 -18.88 14.52
N GLU A 164 21.46 -18.60 15.77
CA GLU A 164 20.81 -17.34 16.17
C GLU A 164 21.77 -16.18 15.90
N MET A 165 21.71 -15.65 14.68
CA MET A 165 22.49 -14.49 14.26
C MET A 165 21.62 -13.23 14.27
N TRP A 166 22.21 -12.12 14.69
CA TRP A 166 21.53 -10.84 14.61
C TRP A 166 21.22 -10.51 13.14
N GLN A 167 20.15 -9.76 12.91
CA GLN A 167 19.74 -9.37 11.55
C GLN A 167 20.83 -8.60 10.79
N ARG A 168 21.73 -7.92 11.52
CA ARG A 168 22.91 -7.26 10.94
C ARG A 168 23.94 -8.27 10.48
N ASP A 169 24.22 -9.30 11.26
CA ASP A 169 25.19 -10.35 10.92
C ASP A 169 24.70 -11.16 9.72
N LEU A 170 23.40 -11.44 9.65
CA LEU A 170 22.78 -12.04 8.46
C LEU A 170 22.94 -11.16 7.21
N ALA A 171 22.94 -9.84 7.35
CA ALA A 171 23.18 -8.93 6.24
C ALA A 171 24.64 -8.98 5.77
N TYR A 172 25.57 -9.04 6.72
CA TYR A 172 26.99 -9.19 6.43
C TYR A 172 27.28 -10.51 5.72
N GLU A 173 26.71 -11.61 6.19
CA GLU A 173 26.89 -12.94 5.59
C GLU A 173 26.30 -13.03 4.17
N LEU A 174 25.19 -12.36 3.93
CA LEU A 174 24.61 -12.27 2.58
C LEU A 174 25.49 -11.39 1.66
N PHE A 175 26.11 -10.35 2.22
CA PHE A 175 27.08 -9.53 1.50
C PHE A 175 28.38 -10.30 1.18
N THR A 176 28.94 -11.06 2.12
CA THR A 176 30.18 -11.83 1.90
C THR A 176 29.98 -12.93 0.87
N LYS A 177 28.85 -13.64 0.92
CA LYS A 177 28.60 -14.79 0.03
C LYS A 177 28.06 -14.40 -1.34
N PHE A 178 27.19 -13.39 -1.41
CA PHE A 178 26.50 -13.03 -2.66
C PHE A 178 26.82 -11.61 -3.17
N GLY A 179 27.58 -10.81 -2.44
CA GLY A 179 27.91 -9.44 -2.82
C GLY A 179 26.72 -8.47 -2.80
N VAL A 180 25.59 -8.86 -2.18
CA VAL A 180 24.36 -8.05 -2.18
C VAL A 180 24.22 -7.29 -0.87
N PHE A 181 24.17 -5.96 -0.97
CA PHE A 181 23.90 -5.10 0.18
C PHE A 181 22.40 -5.05 0.49
N VAL A 182 22.01 -5.59 1.65
CA VAL A 182 20.62 -5.69 2.08
C VAL A 182 20.46 -5.01 3.44
N SER A 183 19.40 -4.21 3.61
CA SER A 183 19.11 -3.60 4.90
C SER A 183 18.57 -4.63 5.90
N ALA A 184 18.81 -4.42 7.20
CA ALA A 184 18.23 -5.26 8.26
C ALA A 184 16.69 -5.36 8.15
N SER A 185 16.02 -4.28 7.70
CA SER A 185 14.57 -4.27 7.49
C SER A 185 14.12 -5.22 6.37
N THR A 186 14.95 -5.40 5.34
CA THR A 186 14.68 -6.34 4.24
C THR A 186 14.80 -7.78 4.74
N ILE A 187 15.81 -8.08 5.56
CA ILE A 187 15.99 -9.40 6.19
C ILE A 187 14.83 -9.71 7.13
N SER A 188 14.42 -8.76 7.97
CA SER A 188 13.25 -8.92 8.84
C SER A 188 11.97 -9.24 8.04
N ARG A 189 11.75 -8.57 6.90
CA ARG A 189 10.62 -8.89 6.02
C ARG A 189 10.72 -10.28 5.42
N LEU A 190 11.91 -10.69 4.99
CA LEU A 190 12.14 -12.03 4.43
C LEU A 190 11.90 -13.13 5.46
N LEU A 191 12.39 -12.96 6.69
CA LEU A 191 12.18 -13.91 7.77
C LEU A 191 10.69 -14.00 8.18
N LYS A 192 9.97 -12.86 8.13
CA LYS A 192 8.51 -12.82 8.34
C LYS A 192 7.75 -13.53 7.22
N GLU A 193 8.10 -13.29 5.96
CA GLU A 193 7.48 -13.97 4.80
C GLU A 193 7.63 -15.49 4.86
N GLN A 194 8.74 -15.99 5.43
CA GLN A 194 9.06 -17.41 5.55
C GLN A 194 8.56 -18.05 6.86
N ASN A 195 7.78 -17.34 7.69
CA ASN A 195 7.28 -17.80 9.00
C ASN A 195 8.36 -18.28 9.99
N VAL A 196 9.61 -17.83 9.86
CA VAL A 196 10.72 -18.24 10.75
C VAL A 196 10.76 -17.41 12.05
N VAL A 197 9.88 -16.43 12.21
CA VAL A 197 9.85 -15.51 13.36
C VAL A 197 9.39 -16.16 14.67
N LYS A 198 8.95 -17.42 14.67
CA LYS A 198 8.59 -18.10 15.93
C LYS A 198 9.78 -18.39 16.85
N THR A 199 11.02 -18.21 16.41
CA THR A 199 12.25 -18.46 17.20
C THR A 199 13.08 -17.23 17.53
N LEU A 200 12.69 -16.02 17.13
CA LEU A 200 13.44 -14.81 17.49
C LEU A 200 12.56 -13.91 18.37
N GLY A 201 12.95 -13.82 19.65
CA GLY A 201 12.22 -13.11 20.69
C GLY A 201 11.95 -11.63 20.39
N PRO A 202 11.04 -11.01 21.16
CA PRO A 202 10.62 -9.63 20.95
C PRO A 202 11.78 -8.65 21.11
N VAL A 203 11.85 -7.69 20.20
CA VAL A 203 12.79 -6.57 20.24
C VAL A 203 12.40 -5.65 21.40
N GLU A 204 13.11 -5.73 22.51
CA GLU A 204 13.21 -4.61 23.43
C GLU A 204 14.11 -3.56 22.79
N SER A 205 13.49 -2.49 22.35
CA SER A 205 14.16 -1.23 22.00
C SER A 205 14.79 -0.66 23.26
N ALA A 206 16.11 -0.84 23.44
CA ALA A 206 16.87 -0.12 24.44
C ALA A 206 16.85 1.38 24.08
N HIS A 207 15.95 2.10 24.76
CA HIS A 207 16.06 3.53 24.97
C HIS A 207 17.29 3.78 25.84
N THR A 208 18.26 4.48 25.29
CA THR A 208 19.39 5.06 26.01
C THR A 208 18.84 6.20 26.87
N ASP A 209 18.64 5.97 28.17
CA ASP A 209 18.46 7.02 29.18
C ASP A 209 18.88 6.45 30.55
N MET A 210 20.13 6.69 30.93
CA MET A 210 20.61 6.53 32.32
C MET A 210 21.49 7.74 32.65
N ALA A 211 20.99 8.55 33.57
CA ALA A 211 21.69 9.55 34.39
C ALA A 211 21.34 9.23 35.87
N PRO A 212 21.94 9.84 36.92
CA PRO A 212 23.12 10.73 37.03
C PRO A 212 24.09 10.31 38.20
N GLU A 213 24.98 11.25 38.59
CA GLU A 213 25.74 11.39 39.87
C GLU A 213 27.03 10.56 40.05
N GLU A 214 28.11 10.97 40.72
CA GLU A 214 28.74 12.22 41.21
C GLU A 214 30.16 11.79 41.73
N ASP A 215 31.16 12.64 41.51
CA ASP A 215 32.43 12.90 42.25
C ASP A 215 33.26 11.81 42.95
N LEU A 216 34.56 11.77 42.61
CA LEU A 216 35.66 11.73 43.61
C LEU A 216 37.02 12.12 43.01
N ASP A 217 37.50 13.29 43.44
CA ASP A 217 38.84 13.85 43.28
C ASP A 217 39.92 13.10 44.07
N THR A 218 41.15 13.05 43.54
CA THR A 218 42.47 13.34 44.18
C THR A 218 43.61 12.96 43.21
N LEU A 219 44.35 13.93 42.62
CA LEU A 219 45.69 14.45 43.03
C LEU A 219 46.81 13.36 42.97
N ILE A 220 47.96 13.44 42.28
CA ILE A 220 48.93 14.54 42.04
C ILE A 220 50.06 14.05 41.08
N THR A 221 50.53 14.95 40.19
CA THR A 221 51.86 15.09 39.49
C THR A 221 52.41 13.93 38.63
N GLU A 222 53.07 14.14 37.48
CA GLU A 222 54.17 15.07 37.18
C GLU A 222 54.20 15.53 35.70
N ASP A 223 54.76 16.72 35.52
CA ASP A 223 55.13 17.40 34.28
C ASP A 223 56.06 16.58 33.36
N GLN A 224 55.85 16.69 32.04
CA GLN A 224 56.94 16.73 31.07
C GLN A 224 56.52 17.45 29.76
N THR A 225 56.85 18.75 29.73
CA THR A 225 57.62 19.41 28.67
C THR A 225 57.05 19.47 27.24
N LEU A 226 56.50 20.65 26.92
CA LEU A 226 56.53 21.43 25.66
C LEU A 226 57.17 20.79 24.41
N ASP A 227 56.43 20.77 23.30
CA ASP A 227 56.82 21.55 22.11
C ASP A 227 55.63 21.76 21.13
N PRO A 228 55.24 23.01 20.78
CA PRO A 228 54.18 23.29 19.83
C PRO A 228 54.76 23.98 18.59
N LEU A 229 55.25 23.24 17.58
CA LEU A 229 55.55 23.80 16.25
C LEU A 229 56.03 22.67 15.32
N LEU A 230 55.17 22.25 14.40
CA LEU A 230 55.51 21.81 13.03
C LEU A 230 54.19 21.60 12.27
N GLN A 231 53.52 22.72 12.02
CA GLN A 231 52.74 22.86 10.79
C GLN A 231 53.73 22.75 9.64
N TRP A 232 53.41 21.95 8.61
CA TRP A 232 53.67 22.16 7.18
C TRP A 232 53.18 20.93 6.41
N THR A 233 52.06 21.09 5.71
CA THR A 233 51.82 20.71 4.31
C THR A 233 50.55 21.39 3.85
#